data_AF-A0AAU5E266-F1
#
_entry.id   AF-A0AAU5E266-F1
#
_cell.length_a   1.000
_cell.length_b   1.000
_cell.length_c   1.000
_cell.angle_alpha   90.00
_cell.angle_beta   90.00
_cell.angle_gamma   90.00
#
_symmetry.space_group_name_H-M   'P 1'
#
loop_
_entity.id
_entity.type
_entity.pdbx_description
1 polymer ?
#
loop_
_entity_poly.entity_id
_entity_poly.type
_entity_poly.pdbx_seq_one_letter_code
_entity_poly.pdbx_strand_id
1 'polypeptide(L)'
;MLLVPRDGGPVRTVEADPWFQWHFAGAYDDGDDIFFDLVRFRSWTVMHEAISSLSHLTDPSCFPVGRLWRYRVGASGTVEAHQLHGLPLEWPTIDPRRSTTAHRNVYGAAGGDATAGVAFSAVARYDTERGEADLHDYGPGHLVGEPLFVPRDRGRLDEQGWLIAYETDLAPGNTNIVVFDAESVADGPVCTLPVPESLGYTFHGQWIHS
;
A
#
# COMPACT_ATOMS: atom_id res chain seq x y z
N MET A 1 -9.89 -13.90 -13.56
CA MET A 1 -8.47 -13.47 -13.64
C MET A 1 -7.73 -14.25 -14.71
N LEU A 2 -6.63 -13.71 -15.24
CA LEU A 2 -5.77 -14.38 -16.23
C LEU A 2 -4.40 -14.67 -15.61
N LEU A 3 -3.95 -15.92 -15.68
CA LEU A 3 -2.61 -16.33 -15.28
C LEU A 3 -1.80 -16.59 -16.55
N VAL A 4 -0.71 -15.85 -16.71
CA VAL A 4 0.14 -15.88 -17.91
C VAL A 4 1.53 -16.38 -17.51
N PRO A 5 1.95 -17.58 -17.94
CA PRO A 5 3.29 -18.10 -17.66
C PRO A 5 4.38 -17.18 -18.24
N ARG A 6 5.40 -16.87 -17.42
CA ARG A 6 6.47 -15.93 -17.79
C ARG A 6 7.44 -16.48 -18.84
N ASP A 7 7.62 -17.79 -18.87
CA ASP A 7 8.44 -18.54 -19.82
C ASP A 7 7.66 -18.97 -21.09
N GLY A 8 6.40 -18.55 -21.19
CA GLY A 8 5.49 -18.91 -22.28
C GLY A 8 4.68 -20.18 -21.98
N GLY A 9 3.68 -20.45 -22.82
CA GLY A 9 2.75 -21.55 -22.62
C GLY A 9 1.28 -21.10 -22.59
N PRO A 10 0.34 -22.00 -22.28
CA PRO A 10 -1.07 -21.69 -22.31
C PRO A 10 -1.45 -20.72 -21.17
N VAL A 11 -2.14 -19.63 -21.53
CA VAL A 11 -2.80 -18.75 -20.55
C VAL A 11 -3.92 -19.52 -19.86
N ARG A 12 -3.98 -19.42 -18.54
CA ARG A 12 -5.07 -19.99 -17.74
C ARG A 12 -6.06 -18.89 -17.35
N THR A 13 -7.34 -19.13 -17.61
CA THR A 13 -8.42 -18.31 -17.07
C THR A 13 -8.91 -18.95 -15.77
N VAL A 14 -8.96 -18.16 -14.70
CA VAL A 14 -9.49 -18.58 -13.40
C VAL A 14 -10.69 -17.72 -13.06
N GLU A 15 -11.83 -18.37 -12.81
CA GLU A 15 -13.08 -17.73 -12.39
C GLU A 15 -13.01 -17.38 -10.89
N ALA A 16 -13.56 -16.23 -10.51
CA ALA A 16 -13.61 -15.75 -9.13
C ALA A 16 -14.75 -14.75 -8.95
N ASP A 17 -15.24 -14.60 -7.73
CA ASP A 17 -16.15 -13.50 -7.38
C ASP A 17 -15.52 -12.15 -7.75
N PRO A 18 -16.28 -11.19 -8.30
CA PRO A 18 -15.72 -9.92 -8.74
C PRO A 18 -15.27 -9.05 -7.57
N TRP A 19 -14.22 -8.26 -7.80
CA TRP A 19 -13.77 -7.20 -6.90
C TRP A 19 -13.21 -6.02 -7.70
N PHE A 20 -12.93 -4.93 -7.01
CA PHE A 20 -12.20 -3.81 -7.56
C PHE A 20 -10.92 -3.58 -6.77
N GLN A 21 -9.82 -3.39 -7.48
CA GLN A 21 -8.51 -3.02 -6.95
C GLN A 21 -7.84 -2.05 -7.92
N TRP A 22 -6.89 -1.27 -7.40
CA TRP A 22 -5.90 -0.57 -8.22
C TRP A 22 -4.53 -1.20 -8.09
N HIS A 23 -4.04 -1.28 -6.86
CA HIS A 23 -2.67 -1.64 -6.59
C HIS A 23 -2.53 -3.04 -6.01
N PHE A 24 -1.49 -3.73 -6.47
CA PHE A 24 -0.97 -4.95 -5.86
C PHE A 24 0.20 -4.57 -4.97
N ALA A 25 0.28 -5.17 -3.78
CA ALA A 25 1.44 -5.05 -2.89
C ALA A 25 2.58 -5.98 -3.37
N GLY A 26 2.22 -7.22 -3.71
CA GLY A 26 3.16 -8.24 -4.12
C GLY A 26 2.45 -9.54 -4.51
N ALA A 27 3.20 -10.44 -5.14
CA ALA A 27 2.73 -11.78 -5.49
C ALA A 27 3.89 -12.76 -5.37
N TYR A 28 3.61 -14.03 -5.13
CA TYR A 28 4.59 -15.11 -5.07
C TYR A 28 3.95 -16.47 -5.30
N ASP A 29 4.74 -17.42 -5.76
CA ASP A 29 4.36 -18.83 -5.86
C ASP A 29 4.76 -19.58 -4.58
N ASP A 30 3.91 -20.49 -4.11
CA ASP A 30 4.23 -21.45 -3.05
C ASP A 30 3.75 -22.85 -3.49
N GLY A 31 4.70 -23.67 -3.95
CA GLY A 31 4.38 -24.90 -4.67
C GLY A 31 3.64 -24.60 -5.98
N ASP A 32 2.46 -25.20 -6.14
CA ASP A 32 1.59 -25.00 -7.31
C ASP A 32 0.54 -23.88 -7.10
N ASP A 33 0.54 -23.26 -5.91
CA ASP A 33 -0.39 -22.21 -5.54
C ASP A 33 0.24 -20.83 -5.77
N ILE A 34 -0.60 -19.86 -6.15
CA ILE A 34 -0.19 -18.47 -6.37
C ILE A 34 -0.83 -17.61 -5.28
N PHE A 35 -0.02 -16.82 -4.61
CA PHE A 35 -0.45 -15.84 -3.63
C PHE A 35 -0.25 -14.43 -4.17
N PHE A 36 -1.20 -13.54 -3.90
CA PHE A 36 -1.01 -12.11 -4.15
C PHE A 36 -1.77 -11.25 -3.16
N ASP A 37 -1.14 -10.15 -2.78
CA ASP A 37 -1.67 -9.16 -1.88
C ASP A 37 -2.03 -7.91 -2.67
N LEU A 38 -3.19 -7.33 -2.38
CA LEU A 38 -3.71 -6.16 -3.07
C LEU A 38 -4.53 -5.27 -2.14
N VAL A 39 -4.76 -4.05 -2.59
CA VAL A 39 -5.72 -3.14 -1.96
C VAL A 39 -7.08 -3.31 -2.63
N ARG A 40 -8.02 -3.89 -1.89
CA ARG A 40 -9.39 -4.13 -2.36
C ARG A 40 -10.31 -3.00 -1.91
N PHE A 41 -11.12 -2.52 -2.84
CA PHE A 41 -12.22 -1.60 -2.57
C PHE A 41 -13.57 -2.31 -2.60
N ARG A 42 -14.56 -1.67 -1.97
CA ARG A 42 -15.93 -2.20 -1.92
C ARG A 42 -16.54 -2.39 -3.32
N SER A 43 -16.41 -1.42 -4.21
CA SER A 43 -16.85 -1.54 -5.60
C SER A 43 -16.28 -0.43 -6.49
N TRP A 44 -16.28 -0.68 -7.81
CA TRP A 44 -16.00 0.35 -8.82
C TRP A 44 -16.97 1.52 -8.74
N THR A 45 -18.24 1.30 -8.41
CA THR A 45 -19.24 2.38 -8.35
C THR A 45 -18.86 3.46 -7.34
N VAL A 46 -18.44 3.05 -6.13
CA VAL A 46 -18.01 4.01 -5.10
C VAL A 46 -16.74 4.74 -5.55
N MET A 47 -15.85 4.06 -6.25
CA MET A 47 -14.63 4.67 -6.81
C MET A 47 -14.96 5.68 -7.90
N HIS A 48 -15.81 5.32 -8.84
CA HIS A 48 -16.25 6.16 -9.94
C HIS A 48 -16.95 7.42 -9.41
N GLU A 49 -17.85 7.29 -8.44
CA GLU A 49 -18.51 8.44 -7.81
C GLU A 49 -17.50 9.39 -7.17
N ALA A 50 -16.50 8.86 -6.46
CA ALA A 50 -15.43 9.65 -5.82
C ALA A 50 -14.53 10.39 -6.83
N ILE A 51 -14.21 9.80 -7.98
CA ILE A 51 -13.31 10.41 -8.97
C ILE A 51 -14.03 11.24 -10.03
N SER A 52 -15.35 11.09 -10.16
CA SER A 52 -16.16 11.78 -11.19
C SER A 52 -16.31 13.28 -10.99
N SER A 53 -15.94 13.80 -9.80
CA SER A 53 -15.92 15.23 -9.51
C SER A 53 -14.63 15.62 -8.79
N LEU A 54 -13.98 16.69 -9.25
CA LEU A 54 -12.85 17.30 -8.56
C LEU A 54 -13.19 17.73 -7.12
N SER A 55 -14.46 18.07 -6.85
CA SER A 55 -14.92 18.39 -5.49
C SER A 55 -14.92 17.17 -4.57
N HIS A 56 -15.09 15.95 -5.10
CA HIS A 56 -15.07 14.72 -4.31
C HIS A 56 -13.64 14.24 -4.02
N LEU A 57 -12.67 14.59 -4.88
CA LEU A 57 -11.25 14.36 -4.60
C LEU A 57 -10.74 15.15 -3.38
N THR A 58 -11.45 16.22 -3.02
CA THR A 58 -11.10 17.10 -1.89
C THR A 58 -12.04 16.92 -0.69
N ASP A 59 -13.05 16.04 -0.79
CA ASP A 59 -13.97 15.70 0.31
C ASP A 59 -13.60 14.33 0.89
N PRO A 60 -12.94 14.29 2.07
CA PRO A 60 -12.58 13.08 2.78
C PRO A 60 -13.72 12.07 2.88
N SER A 61 -14.97 12.50 3.02
CA SER A 61 -16.11 11.61 3.23
C SER A 61 -16.57 10.86 1.97
N CYS A 62 -16.11 11.27 0.79
CA CYS A 62 -16.58 10.74 -0.48
C CYS A 62 -15.69 9.64 -1.08
N PHE A 63 -14.49 9.39 -0.54
CA PHE A 63 -13.55 8.45 -1.16
C PHE A 63 -13.65 7.05 -0.57
N PRO A 64 -13.72 6.00 -1.41
CA PRO A 64 -13.80 4.64 -0.93
C PRO A 64 -12.51 4.22 -0.24
N VAL A 65 -12.69 3.41 0.79
CA VAL A 65 -11.59 3.02 1.64
C VAL A 65 -11.05 1.66 1.21
N GLY A 66 -9.81 1.64 0.76
CA GLY A 66 -9.08 0.42 0.40
C GLY A 66 -8.72 -0.39 1.64
N ARG A 67 -8.62 -1.72 1.50
CA ARG A 67 -8.14 -2.63 2.56
C ARG A 67 -7.14 -3.62 1.99
N LEU A 68 -6.19 -4.05 2.81
CA LEU A 68 -5.24 -5.10 2.44
C LEU A 68 -5.93 -6.47 2.42
N TRP A 69 -5.84 -7.17 1.29
CA TRP A 69 -6.35 -8.52 1.10
C TRP A 69 -5.28 -9.42 0.51
N ARG A 70 -5.25 -10.68 0.97
CA ARG A 70 -4.49 -11.77 0.37
C ARG A 70 -5.40 -12.69 -0.40
N TYR A 71 -5.01 -13.02 -1.60
CA TYR A 71 -5.65 -14.04 -2.41
C TYR A 71 -4.72 -15.24 -2.57
N ARG A 72 -5.31 -16.43 -2.58
CA ARG A 72 -4.67 -17.68 -2.93
C ARG A 72 -5.40 -18.27 -4.12
N VAL A 73 -4.66 -18.59 -5.17
CA VAL A 73 -5.15 -19.33 -6.34
C VAL A 73 -4.53 -20.71 -6.29
N GLY A 74 -5.35 -21.71 -5.98
CA GLY A 74 -4.92 -23.10 -5.91
C GLY A 74 -4.61 -23.68 -7.30
N ALA A 75 -3.80 -24.73 -7.33
CA ALA A 75 -3.46 -25.46 -8.56
C ALA A 75 -4.69 -25.82 -9.42
N SER A 76 -5.80 -26.22 -8.78
CA SER A 76 -7.07 -26.59 -9.41
C SER A 76 -7.90 -25.41 -9.94
N GLY A 77 -7.46 -24.17 -9.69
CA GLY A 77 -8.20 -22.94 -10.01
C GLY A 77 -9.16 -22.47 -8.92
N THR A 78 -9.12 -23.04 -7.71
CA THR A 78 -9.87 -22.53 -6.56
C THR A 78 -9.29 -21.19 -6.12
N VAL A 79 -10.15 -20.22 -5.80
CA VAL A 79 -9.73 -18.88 -5.36
C VAL A 79 -10.24 -18.63 -3.95
N GLU A 80 -9.31 -18.37 -3.04
CA GLU A 80 -9.59 -18.00 -1.66
C GLU A 80 -9.13 -16.55 -1.46
N ALA A 81 -9.91 -15.76 -0.72
CA ALA A 81 -9.63 -14.35 -0.46
C ALA A 81 -9.80 -14.07 1.03
N HIS A 82 -8.81 -13.41 1.62
CA HIS A 82 -8.73 -13.15 3.05
C HIS A 82 -8.38 -11.68 3.25
N GLN A 83 -9.22 -10.95 3.98
CA GLN A 83 -8.87 -9.61 4.40
C GLN A 83 -7.79 -9.72 5.49
N LEU A 84 -6.62 -9.15 5.23
CA LEU A 84 -5.48 -9.22 6.16
C LEU A 84 -5.59 -8.20 7.28
N HIS A 85 -6.19 -7.03 7.00
CA HIS A 85 -6.36 -5.99 8.01
C HIS A 85 -7.61 -5.14 7.84
N GLY A 86 -8.11 -4.57 8.95
CA GLY A 86 -9.32 -3.75 9.01
C GLY A 86 -9.12 -2.25 8.82
N LEU A 87 -7.87 -1.76 8.86
CA LEU A 87 -7.53 -0.36 8.65
C LEU A 87 -7.36 0.00 7.17
N PRO A 88 -7.62 1.25 6.78
CA PRO A 88 -7.42 1.76 5.42
C PRO A 88 -5.99 1.55 4.95
N LEU A 89 -5.81 1.24 3.67
CA LEU A 89 -4.51 1.20 3.01
C LEU A 89 -4.69 1.62 1.55
N GLU A 90 -3.74 2.38 1.03
CA GLU A 90 -3.44 2.51 -0.39
C GLU A 90 -1.94 2.75 -0.60
N TRP A 91 -1.54 2.72 -1.87
CA TRP A 91 -0.15 2.75 -2.30
C TRP A 91 0.71 1.69 -1.61
N PRO A 92 0.29 0.41 -1.69
CA PRO A 92 0.97 -0.66 -1.00
C PRO A 92 2.37 -0.85 -1.58
N THR A 93 3.36 -0.93 -0.70
CA THR A 93 4.76 -1.19 -1.02
C THR A 93 5.28 -2.35 -0.18
N ILE A 94 6.21 -3.12 -0.71
CA ILE A 94 6.98 -4.16 0.00
C ILE A 94 8.48 -3.85 -0.13
N ASP A 95 9.33 -4.61 0.55
CA ASP A 95 10.76 -4.63 0.17
C ASP A 95 10.87 -5.06 -1.30
N PRO A 96 11.37 -4.22 -2.22
CA PRO A 96 11.41 -4.53 -3.64
C PRO A 96 12.27 -5.77 -3.93
N ARG A 97 13.21 -6.14 -3.06
CA ARG A 97 14.01 -7.38 -3.17
C ARG A 97 13.18 -8.63 -2.96
N ARG A 98 12.03 -8.50 -2.31
CA ARG A 98 11.02 -9.56 -2.13
C ARG A 98 10.00 -9.61 -3.27
N SER A 99 10.14 -8.79 -4.31
CA SER A 99 9.29 -8.88 -5.50
C SER A 99 9.29 -10.31 -6.03
N THR A 100 8.11 -10.90 -6.22
CA THR A 100 7.93 -12.32 -6.63
C THR A 100 8.28 -13.37 -5.57
N THR A 101 8.49 -12.99 -4.31
CA THR A 101 8.72 -13.91 -3.19
C THR A 101 7.81 -13.61 -2.00
N ALA A 102 7.72 -14.56 -1.07
CA ALA A 102 6.98 -14.37 0.16
C ALA A 102 7.47 -13.13 0.92
N HIS A 103 6.52 -12.32 1.37
CA HIS A 103 6.74 -11.08 2.10
C HIS A 103 5.79 -11.04 3.28
N ARG A 104 6.32 -10.56 4.42
CA ARG A 104 5.56 -10.44 5.66
C ARG A 104 5.00 -9.05 5.86
N ASN A 105 5.80 -8.03 5.58
CA ASN A 105 5.42 -6.64 5.78
C ASN A 105 4.93 -6.03 4.47
N VAL A 106 3.76 -5.39 4.54
CA VAL A 106 3.26 -4.46 3.52
C VAL A 106 3.22 -3.07 4.14
N TYR A 107 3.74 -2.08 3.44
CA TYR A 107 3.75 -0.68 3.86
C TYR A 107 2.80 0.11 2.98
N GLY A 108 2.35 1.27 3.44
CA GLY A 108 1.63 2.18 2.55
C GLY A 108 1.03 3.37 3.27
N ALA A 109 0.35 4.20 2.50
CA ALA A 109 -0.39 5.32 3.04
C ALA A 109 -1.70 4.81 3.62
N ALA A 110 -2.02 5.24 4.84
CA ALA A 110 -3.14 4.73 5.62
C ALA A 110 -3.96 5.88 6.21
N GLY A 111 -5.13 5.54 6.74
CA GLY A 111 -5.91 6.42 7.61
C GLY A 111 -5.78 5.97 9.07
N GLY A 112 -5.75 6.92 10.01
CA GLY A 112 -5.63 6.62 11.44
C GLY A 112 -6.83 5.92 12.06
N ASP A 113 -7.98 5.89 11.37
CA ASP A 113 -9.15 5.14 11.78
C ASP A 113 -9.82 4.40 10.60
N ALA A 114 -10.73 3.47 10.90
CA ALA A 114 -11.38 2.65 9.88
C ALA A 114 -12.33 3.43 8.96
N THR A 115 -12.73 4.64 9.35
CA THR A 115 -13.67 5.53 8.65
C THR A 115 -12.99 6.71 7.96
N ALA A 116 -11.69 6.90 8.17
CA ALA A 116 -10.88 7.91 7.51
C ALA A 116 -10.95 7.66 6.00
N GLY A 117 -11.56 8.60 5.27
CA GLY A 117 -11.70 8.51 3.82
C GLY A 117 -10.46 9.02 3.08
N VAL A 118 -10.57 9.99 2.15
CA VAL A 118 -9.51 10.31 1.14
C VAL A 118 -8.13 10.64 1.73
N ALA A 119 -8.07 11.21 2.92
CA ALA A 119 -6.82 11.69 3.49
C ALA A 119 -6.06 10.51 4.09
N PHE A 120 -5.21 9.88 3.28
CA PHE A 120 -4.16 9.04 3.84
C PHE A 120 -3.23 9.95 4.63
N SER A 121 -3.53 10.15 5.90
CA SER A 121 -2.79 11.02 6.81
C SER A 121 -1.71 10.26 7.58
N ALA A 122 -1.60 8.95 7.34
CA ALA A 122 -0.69 8.07 8.07
C ALA A 122 0.27 7.30 7.14
N VAL A 123 1.46 7.01 7.66
CA VAL A 123 2.32 5.94 7.16
C VAL A 123 2.05 4.71 8.02
N ALA A 124 1.90 3.54 7.41
CA ALA A 124 1.65 2.29 8.13
C ALA A 124 2.47 1.12 7.61
N ARG A 125 2.80 0.21 8.53
CA ARG A 125 3.25 -1.16 8.28
C ARG A 125 2.14 -2.13 8.68
N TYR A 126 1.88 -3.12 7.85
CA TYR A 126 0.96 -4.23 8.09
C TYR A 126 1.76 -5.53 8.13
N ASP A 127 1.74 -6.20 9.27
CA ASP A 127 2.31 -7.54 9.45
C ASP A 127 1.28 -8.58 9.01
N THR A 128 1.47 -9.13 7.81
CA THR A 128 0.50 -10.05 7.19
C THR A 128 0.44 -11.43 7.85
N GLU A 129 1.43 -11.80 8.67
CA GLU A 129 1.41 -13.05 9.44
C GLU A 129 0.66 -12.90 10.75
N ARG A 130 0.83 -11.76 11.43
CA ARG A 130 0.20 -11.50 12.73
C ARG A 130 -1.16 -10.82 12.63
N GLY A 131 -1.46 -10.21 11.48
CA GLY A 131 -2.66 -9.39 11.31
C GLY A 131 -2.62 -8.10 12.14
N GLU A 132 -1.41 -7.60 12.43
CA GLU A 132 -1.16 -6.39 13.22
C GLU A 132 -0.76 -5.24 12.30
N ALA A 133 -1.11 -4.01 12.66
CA ALA A 133 -0.64 -2.79 12.01
C ALA A 133 0.10 -1.88 12.98
N ASP A 134 1.13 -1.22 12.48
CA ASP A 134 1.96 -0.25 13.18
C ASP A 134 1.98 1.03 12.34
N LEU A 135 1.48 2.15 12.86
CA LEU A 135 1.21 3.34 12.06
C LEU A 135 1.46 4.64 12.82
N HIS A 136 1.87 5.65 12.08
CA HIS A 136 1.98 7.02 12.55
C HIS A 136 1.04 7.90 11.75
N ASP A 137 0.03 8.44 12.43
CA ASP A 137 -0.97 9.33 11.86
C ASP A 137 -0.65 10.79 12.19
N TYR A 138 -0.45 11.61 11.16
CA TYR A 138 -0.28 13.06 11.31
C TYR A 138 -1.60 13.76 11.63
N GLY A 139 -2.73 13.07 11.44
CA GLY A 139 -4.06 13.55 11.73
C GLY A 139 -4.66 14.43 10.63
N PRO A 140 -5.82 15.05 10.91
CA PRO A 140 -6.56 15.82 9.91
C PRO A 140 -5.75 16.99 9.34
N GLY A 141 -5.86 17.21 8.03
CA GLY A 141 -5.16 18.28 7.32
C GLY A 141 -3.81 17.87 6.74
N HIS A 142 -3.38 16.63 6.96
CA HIS A 142 -2.17 16.08 6.37
C HIS A 142 -2.48 15.09 5.24
N LEU A 143 -1.58 15.02 4.26
CA LEU A 143 -1.55 14.01 3.21
C LEU A 143 -0.20 13.30 3.19
N VAL A 144 -0.24 11.98 3.09
CA VAL A 144 0.92 11.10 2.98
C VAL A 144 0.86 10.43 1.60
N GLY A 145 1.97 10.50 0.88
CA GLY A 145 2.15 9.81 -0.41
C GLY A 145 2.82 8.45 -0.27
N GLU A 146 3.18 7.87 -1.42
CA GLU A 146 4.08 6.72 -1.66
C GLU A 146 5.13 6.42 -0.57
N PRO A 147 4.95 5.57 0.47
CA PRO A 147 6.07 5.16 1.31
C PRO A 147 6.93 4.13 0.58
N LEU A 148 8.19 4.48 0.34
CA LEU A 148 9.18 3.63 -0.32
C LEU A 148 10.05 2.92 0.71
N PHE A 149 10.13 1.59 0.65
CA PHE A 149 11.04 0.82 1.48
C PHE A 149 12.48 0.88 0.94
N VAL A 150 13.41 1.19 1.84
CA VAL A 150 14.86 1.20 1.57
C VAL A 150 15.56 0.28 2.57
N PRO A 151 16.27 -0.77 2.13
CA PRO A 151 16.89 -1.71 3.05
C PRO A 151 18.09 -1.12 3.78
N ARG A 152 18.27 -1.48 5.05
CA ARG A 152 19.41 -1.05 5.87
C ARG A 152 20.74 -1.57 5.36
N ASP A 153 20.76 -2.84 5.02
CA ASP A 153 21.87 -3.50 4.37
C ASP A 153 21.36 -4.16 3.09
N ARG A 154 21.94 -3.78 1.94
CA ARG A 154 21.55 -4.32 0.64
C ARG A 154 21.82 -5.82 0.54
N GLY A 155 22.85 -6.32 1.21
CA GLY A 155 23.27 -7.72 1.17
C GLY A 155 22.47 -8.64 2.08
N ARG A 156 21.65 -8.09 2.98
CA ARG A 156 20.86 -8.87 3.93
C ARG A 156 19.36 -8.72 3.67
N LEU A 157 18.70 -9.84 3.41
CA LEU A 157 17.24 -9.89 3.21
C LEU A 157 16.54 -10.05 4.56
N ASP A 158 16.50 -8.96 5.32
CA ASP A 158 15.72 -8.83 6.55
C ASP A 158 14.80 -7.60 6.48
N GLU A 159 13.98 -7.42 7.51
CA GLU A 159 12.97 -6.34 7.56
C GLU A 159 13.56 -4.98 7.98
N GLN A 160 14.84 -4.94 8.32
CA GLN A 160 15.53 -3.72 8.73
C GLN A 160 15.70 -2.78 7.54
N GLY A 161 15.15 -1.58 7.69
CA GLY A 161 15.22 -0.57 6.65
C GLY A 161 14.57 0.72 7.09
N TRP A 162 14.26 1.54 6.09
CA TRP A 162 13.61 2.81 6.26
C TRP A 162 12.40 2.88 5.32
N LEU A 163 11.38 3.59 5.76
CA LEU A 163 10.33 4.06 4.86
C LEU A 163 10.56 5.53 4.58
N ILE A 164 10.56 5.90 3.30
CA ILE A 164 10.66 7.28 2.85
C ILE A 164 9.36 7.65 2.17
N ALA A 165 8.68 8.67 2.67
CA ALA A 165 7.43 9.16 2.09
C ALA A 165 7.45 10.68 2.00
N TYR A 166 6.54 11.23 1.19
CA TYR A 166 6.16 12.64 1.31
C TYR A 166 5.01 12.78 2.30
N GLU A 167 5.11 13.80 3.14
CA GLU A 167 4.04 14.29 4.00
C GLU A 167 3.76 15.74 3.58
N THR A 168 2.50 16.14 3.47
CA THR A 168 2.10 17.51 3.14
C THR A 168 1.05 18.01 4.12
N ASP A 169 1.39 19.07 4.85
CA ASP A 169 0.45 19.84 5.66
C ASP A 169 -0.31 20.79 4.74
N LEU A 170 -1.61 20.52 4.56
CA LEU A 170 -2.48 21.24 3.64
C LEU A 170 -2.75 22.69 4.06
N ALA A 171 -2.58 23.04 5.34
CA ALA A 171 -2.88 24.39 5.82
C ALA A 171 -1.83 25.42 5.38
N PRO A 172 -0.52 25.27 5.71
CA PRO A 172 0.53 26.12 5.16
C PRO A 172 0.94 25.70 3.74
N GLY A 173 0.55 24.50 3.28
CA GLY A 173 0.94 23.94 2.00
C GLY A 173 2.39 23.45 1.98
N ASN A 174 2.97 23.10 3.14
CA ASN A 174 4.37 22.68 3.21
C ASN A 174 4.47 21.15 2.99
N THR A 175 5.41 20.72 2.15
CA THR A 175 5.73 19.31 1.97
C THR A 175 7.04 18.98 2.66
N ASN A 176 7.10 17.83 3.32
CA ASN A 176 8.29 17.25 3.92
C ASN A 176 8.58 15.87 3.30
N ILE A 177 9.86 15.53 3.18
CA ILE A 177 10.30 14.14 3.08
C ILE A 177 10.43 13.61 4.51
N VAL A 178 9.70 12.56 4.82
CA VAL A 178 9.69 11.92 6.14
C VAL A 178 10.31 10.53 6.04
N VAL A 179 11.19 10.21 6.98
CA VAL A 179 11.91 8.94 7.05
C VAL A 179 11.55 8.25 8.35
N PHE A 180 11.07 7.01 8.27
CA PHE A 180 10.72 6.18 9.41
C PHE A 180 11.68 5.00 9.54
N ASP A 181 11.86 4.48 10.76
CA ASP A 181 12.34 3.11 10.91
C ASP A 181 11.22 2.16 10.46
N ALA A 182 11.52 1.26 9.52
CA ALA A 182 10.51 0.41 8.93
C ALA A 182 9.89 -0.57 9.94
N GLU A 183 10.58 -0.91 11.05
CA GLU A 183 10.06 -1.84 12.06
C GLU A 183 9.27 -1.13 13.19
N SER A 184 9.32 0.20 13.27
CA SER A 184 8.75 0.99 14.37
C SER A 184 8.14 2.28 13.84
N VAL A 185 7.09 2.13 13.03
CA VAL A 185 6.45 3.26 12.33
C VAL A 185 5.76 4.18 13.33
N ALA A 186 5.04 3.65 14.33
CA ALA A 186 4.31 4.45 15.30
C ALA A 186 5.18 5.39 16.15
N ASP A 187 6.49 5.12 16.27
CA ASP A 187 7.44 6.00 16.96
C ASP A 187 7.61 7.36 16.25
N GLY A 188 7.15 7.46 15.00
CA GLY A 188 7.23 8.65 14.17
C GLY A 188 8.50 8.71 13.32
N PRO A 189 8.67 9.78 12.53
CA PRO A 189 9.82 9.91 11.66
C PRO A 189 11.11 10.07 12.45
N VAL A 190 12.13 9.29 12.08
CA VAL A 190 13.51 9.44 12.57
C VAL A 190 14.23 10.62 11.89
N CYS A 191 13.69 11.10 10.77
CA CYS A 191 14.18 12.30 10.07
C CYS A 191 13.04 12.95 9.28
N THR A 192 12.99 14.28 9.31
CA THR A 192 12.06 15.10 8.53
C THR A 192 12.85 16.17 7.79
N LEU A 193 12.72 16.23 6.47
CA LEU A 193 13.43 17.16 5.59
C LEU A 193 12.41 18.04 4.85
N PRO A 194 12.42 19.37 5.05
CA PRO A 194 11.49 20.23 4.34
C PRO A 194 11.80 20.29 2.85
N VAL A 195 10.76 20.21 2.03
CA VAL A 195 10.84 20.45 0.58
C VAL A 195 10.58 21.94 0.33
N PRO A 196 11.40 22.65 -0.47
CA PRO A 196 11.25 24.09 -0.67
C PRO A 196 9.92 24.52 -1.30
N GLU A 197 9.27 23.62 -2.05
CA GLU A 197 7.99 23.87 -2.71
C GLU A 197 6.98 22.79 -2.33
N SER A 198 5.71 23.20 -2.25
CA SER A 198 4.60 22.27 -2.07
C SER A 198 4.50 21.34 -3.26
N LEU A 199 4.52 20.03 -3.01
CA LEU A 199 4.29 19.03 -4.06
C LEU A 199 2.80 18.69 -4.19
N GLY A 200 1.99 18.99 -3.16
CA GLY A 200 0.61 18.55 -3.08
C GLY A 200 0.49 17.03 -3.10
N TYR A 201 -0.51 16.51 -3.81
CA TYR A 201 -0.70 15.07 -3.95
C TYR A 201 0.27 14.49 -5.00
N THR A 202 1.13 13.56 -4.59
CA THR A 202 2.04 12.84 -5.48
C THR A 202 1.49 11.44 -5.80
N PHE A 203 2.04 10.82 -6.86
CA PHE A 203 1.74 9.44 -7.23
C PHE A 203 2.92 8.54 -6.85
N HIS A 204 3.28 7.60 -7.72
CA HIS A 204 4.34 6.64 -7.48
C HIS A 204 5.74 7.25 -7.46
N GLY A 205 6.62 6.62 -6.71
CA GLY A 205 8.06 6.86 -6.71
C GLY A 205 8.86 5.56 -6.77
N GLN A 206 10.18 5.71 -6.88
CA GLN A 206 11.11 4.60 -6.73
C GLN A 206 12.42 5.09 -6.13
N TRP A 207 12.95 4.33 -5.17
CA TRP A 207 14.29 4.55 -4.65
C TRP A 207 15.34 3.91 -5.56
N ILE A 208 16.33 4.69 -5.98
CA ILE A 208 17.48 4.21 -6.74
C ILE A 208 18.72 4.31 -5.88
N HIS A 209 19.32 3.15 -5.66
CA HIS A 209 20.57 3.00 -4.97
C HIS A 209 21.74 3.54 -5.80
N SER A 210 22.61 4.34 -5.18
CA SER A 210 23.92 4.72 -5.74
C SER A 210 24.91 3.57 -5.76
#